data_AF-A0A875S4N5-F1
#
_entry.id   AF-A0A875S4N5-F1
#
_cell.length_a   1.000
_cell.length_b   1.000
_cell.length_c   1.000
_cell.angle_alpha   90.00
_cell.angle_beta   90.00
_cell.angle_gamma   90.00
#
_symmetry.space_group_name_H-M   'P 1'
#
loop_
_entity.id
_entity.type
_entity.pdbx_description
1 polymer ?
#
loop_
_entity_poly.entity_id
_entity_poly.type
_entity_poly.pdbx_seq_one_letter_code
_entity_poly.pdbx_strand_id
1 'polypeptide(L)'
;MGDNDVDFVTIRRRRQNDSKRDVDPYGHLKARFEKFFSIVAKDPFFKLIAHTVVENSTKLTHIRCLALGNLATDSSAFFQLCLLKYLQDYLIGDIDVSVYDPVFDDLDVQFLQDYLHYKVEKEYSLDNHLVDQVLFFMPHALYSTIEDIVREVKPLNLLTNNVVKYSYNHSDAENLRKIPNCATIAHLVTTDQGFKASVGDSDGGFKVVTRRKPGKRMSSKAFIPPTLDYHLESRYFSSVYSKVFSDPSSNIWNNAFSDLAFIRLFKRQ
;
A
#
# COMPACT_ATOMS: atom_id res chain seq x y z
N MET A 1 33.92 74.49 -27.50
CA MET A 1 33.44 74.39 -26.11
C MET A 1 31.94 74.30 -26.16
N GLY A 2 31.39 73.18 -25.70
CA GLY A 2 29.98 72.81 -25.82
C GLY A 2 29.86 71.29 -25.81
N ASP A 3 29.92 70.73 -24.61
CA ASP A 3 29.95 69.30 -24.29
C ASP A 3 28.68 68.55 -24.69
N ASN A 4 28.87 67.34 -25.22
CA ASN A 4 27.85 66.32 -25.41
C ASN A 4 27.91 65.34 -24.24
N ASP A 5 27.11 65.57 -23.19
CA ASP A 5 26.86 64.57 -22.15
C ASP A 5 25.69 63.68 -22.58
N VAL A 6 26.02 62.55 -23.23
CA VAL A 6 25.08 61.46 -23.45
C VAL A 6 25.12 60.55 -22.22
N ASP A 7 24.04 60.61 -21.44
CA ASP A 7 23.78 59.85 -20.23
C ASP A 7 24.10 58.34 -20.36
N PHE A 8 25.24 57.94 -19.80
CA PHE A 8 25.68 56.54 -19.67
C PHE A 8 24.88 55.74 -18.61
N VAL A 9 23.88 56.35 -17.98
CA VAL A 9 23.13 55.77 -16.85
C VAL A 9 21.92 54.95 -17.31
N THR A 10 21.45 55.12 -18.55
CA THR A 10 20.21 54.46 -19.02
C THR A 10 20.44 53.12 -19.73
N ILE A 11 21.69 52.68 -19.91
CA ILE A 11 22.04 51.39 -20.52
C ILE A 11 22.29 50.29 -19.46
N ARG A 12 22.49 50.65 -18.19
CA ARG A 12 22.77 49.68 -17.10
C ARG A 12 21.54 49.17 -16.33
N ARG A 13 20.33 49.61 -16.67
CA ARG A 13 19.07 49.12 -16.06
C ARG A 13 18.20 48.23 -16.96
N ARG A 14 18.73 47.77 -18.11
CA ARG A 14 18.06 46.81 -19.01
C ARG A 14 18.66 45.40 -19.03
N ARG A 15 19.55 45.08 -18.08
CA ARG A 15 20.16 43.74 -17.87
C ARG A 15 19.85 43.15 -16.50
N GLN A 16 18.65 43.40 -15.98
CA GLN A 16 18.06 42.67 -14.85
C GLN A 16 16.62 42.27 -15.17
N ASN A 17 16.41 41.83 -16.41
CA ASN A 17 15.35 40.90 -16.75
C ASN A 17 16.04 39.68 -17.37
N ASP A 18 17.02 39.13 -16.64
CA ASP A 18 17.33 37.72 -16.81
C ASP A 18 16.04 37.00 -16.44
N SER A 19 15.43 36.41 -17.45
CA SER A 19 14.38 35.43 -17.30
C SER A 19 14.72 34.56 -16.10
N LYS A 20 13.87 34.62 -15.07
CA LYS A 20 13.68 33.46 -14.20
C LYS A 20 13.39 32.33 -15.18
N ARG A 21 14.40 31.51 -15.48
CA ARG A 21 14.16 30.23 -16.13
C ARG A 21 13.12 29.58 -15.22
N ASP A 22 11.98 29.19 -15.78
CA ASP A 22 11.08 28.26 -15.10
C ASP A 22 11.90 27.00 -14.87
N VAL A 23 12.59 26.97 -13.73
CA VAL A 23 13.25 25.78 -13.24
C VAL A 23 12.10 24.94 -12.73
N ASP A 24 11.76 23.90 -13.48
CA ASP A 24 10.80 22.88 -13.07
C ASP A 24 11.17 22.45 -11.63
N PRO A 25 10.38 22.87 -10.62
CA PRO A 25 10.78 22.73 -9.23
C PRO A 25 10.93 21.26 -8.83
N TYR A 26 10.18 20.37 -9.47
CA TYR A 26 10.19 18.92 -9.26
C TYR A 26 10.85 18.13 -10.41
N GLY A 27 11.64 18.78 -11.26
CA GLY A 27 12.26 18.12 -12.43
C GLY A 27 13.11 16.89 -12.09
N HIS A 28 13.71 16.85 -10.91
CA HIS A 28 14.45 15.67 -10.42
C HIS A 28 13.54 14.51 -10.01
N LEU A 29 12.37 14.78 -9.40
CA LEU A 29 11.35 13.77 -9.09
C LEU A 29 10.77 13.21 -10.38
N LYS A 30 10.49 14.07 -11.37
CA LYS A 30 10.03 13.66 -12.70
C LYS A 30 11.02 12.72 -13.39
N ALA A 31 12.30 13.10 -13.47
CA ALA A 31 13.32 12.24 -14.09
C ALA A 31 13.47 10.89 -13.36
N ARG A 32 13.40 10.89 -12.02
CA ARG A 32 13.43 9.67 -11.22
C ARG A 32 12.20 8.80 -11.47
N PHE A 33 11.03 9.40 -11.58
CA PHE A 33 9.77 8.73 -11.88
C PHE A 33 9.78 8.07 -13.25
N GLU A 34 10.12 8.80 -14.30
CA GLU A 34 10.19 8.23 -15.65
C GLU A 34 11.13 7.03 -15.71
N LYS A 35 12.29 7.14 -15.03
CA LYS A 35 13.24 6.03 -14.92
C LYS A 35 12.61 4.82 -14.22
N PHE A 36 12.04 4.99 -13.03
CA PHE A 36 11.51 3.87 -12.25
C PHE A 36 10.26 3.27 -12.89
N PHE A 37 9.37 4.12 -13.41
CA PHE A 37 8.15 3.71 -14.10
C PHE A 37 8.46 2.89 -15.36
N SER A 38 9.51 3.24 -16.12
CA SER A 38 9.92 2.45 -17.29
C SER A 38 10.32 1.01 -16.95
N ILE A 39 10.77 0.77 -15.71
CA ILE A 39 11.15 -0.55 -15.20
C ILE A 39 9.90 -1.28 -14.73
N VAL A 40 9.08 -0.62 -13.90
CA VAL A 40 7.78 -1.13 -13.44
C VAL A 40 6.89 -1.56 -14.59
N ALA A 41 6.78 -0.72 -15.63
CA ALA A 41 5.90 -0.96 -16.77
C ALA A 41 6.25 -2.21 -17.60
N LYS A 42 7.50 -2.67 -17.55
CA LYS A 42 7.99 -3.82 -18.31
C LYS A 42 8.03 -5.10 -17.49
N ASP A 43 7.96 -4.99 -16.17
CA ASP A 43 8.20 -6.13 -15.30
C ASP A 43 6.93 -6.98 -15.08
N PRO A 44 7.00 -8.31 -15.29
CA PRO A 44 5.86 -9.21 -15.13
C PRO A 44 5.20 -9.19 -13.75
N PHE A 45 5.93 -8.82 -12.69
CA PHE A 45 5.41 -8.74 -11.33
C PHE A 45 4.27 -7.72 -11.21
N PHE A 46 4.43 -6.53 -11.80
CA PHE A 46 3.38 -5.49 -11.74
C PHE A 46 2.18 -5.87 -12.59
N LYS A 47 2.41 -6.55 -13.72
CA LYS A 47 1.34 -7.13 -14.53
C LYS A 47 0.54 -8.17 -13.73
N LEU A 48 1.21 -9.02 -12.94
CA LEU A 48 0.54 -9.98 -12.06
C LEU A 48 -0.33 -9.28 -11.00
N ILE A 49 0.19 -8.21 -10.38
CA ILE A 49 -0.58 -7.41 -9.41
C ILE A 49 -1.83 -6.84 -10.09
N ALA A 50 -1.67 -6.14 -11.21
CA ALA A 50 -2.78 -5.50 -11.90
C ALA A 50 -3.82 -6.51 -12.42
N HIS A 51 -3.39 -7.65 -12.97
CA HIS A 51 -4.29 -8.75 -13.34
C HIS A 51 -5.09 -9.26 -12.14
N THR A 52 -4.42 -9.46 -11.00
CA THR A 52 -5.07 -9.95 -9.78
C THR A 52 -6.14 -8.96 -9.32
N VAL A 53 -5.84 -7.66 -9.33
CA VAL A 53 -6.80 -6.62 -8.98
C VAL A 53 -7.99 -6.64 -9.94
N VAL A 54 -7.77 -6.68 -11.25
CA VAL A 54 -8.84 -6.68 -12.26
C VAL A 54 -9.71 -7.92 -12.20
N GLU A 55 -9.12 -9.11 -12.08
CA GLU A 55 -9.84 -10.39 -12.09
C GLU A 55 -10.71 -10.60 -10.85
N ASN A 56 -10.37 -9.95 -9.73
CA ASN A 56 -11.01 -10.18 -8.43
C ASN A 56 -11.78 -8.95 -7.91
N SER A 57 -11.81 -7.84 -8.66
CA SER A 57 -12.57 -6.64 -8.31
C SER A 57 -13.79 -6.47 -9.20
N THR A 58 -14.78 -5.72 -8.72
CA THR A 58 -15.80 -5.13 -9.60
C THR A 58 -15.17 -4.01 -10.45
N LYS A 59 -15.92 -3.44 -11.41
CA LYS A 59 -15.46 -2.30 -12.20
C LYS A 59 -14.98 -1.17 -11.28
N LEU A 60 -13.66 -0.99 -11.23
CA LEU A 60 -13.02 0.07 -10.47
C LEU A 60 -13.08 1.36 -11.27
N THR A 61 -13.38 2.46 -10.59
CA THR A 61 -13.42 3.81 -11.18
C THR A 61 -12.51 4.77 -10.44
N HIS A 62 -12.06 4.41 -9.23
CA HIS A 62 -11.21 5.26 -8.39
C HIS A 62 -10.09 4.45 -7.74
N ILE A 63 -8.97 5.11 -7.49
CA ILE A 63 -7.94 4.66 -6.56
C ILE A 63 -7.78 5.70 -5.46
N ARG A 64 -7.91 5.25 -4.21
CA ARG A 64 -7.57 6.05 -3.04
C ARG A 64 -6.26 5.53 -2.46
N CYS A 65 -5.18 6.30 -2.63
CA CYS A 65 -3.89 5.97 -2.04
C CYS A 65 -3.69 6.67 -0.70
N LEU A 66 -3.34 5.90 0.34
CA LEU A 66 -2.99 6.42 1.66
C LEU A 66 -1.64 5.85 2.10
N ALA A 67 -0.90 6.61 2.90
CA ALA A 67 0.37 6.16 3.46
C ALA A 67 1.36 5.69 2.36
N LEU A 68 1.62 6.57 1.38
CA LEU A 68 2.53 6.30 0.28
C LEU A 68 4.01 6.38 0.72
N GLY A 69 4.31 7.17 1.74
CA GLY A 69 5.65 7.48 2.21
C GLY A 69 6.25 8.72 1.56
N ASN A 70 7.49 9.04 1.95
CA ASN A 70 8.19 10.26 1.51
C ASN A 70 8.88 10.03 0.15
N LEU A 71 8.44 10.73 -0.91
CA LEU A 71 8.95 10.49 -2.27
C LEU A 71 10.38 11.03 -2.46
N ALA A 72 10.76 12.09 -1.75
CA ALA A 72 12.11 12.64 -1.86
C ALA A 72 13.18 11.64 -1.38
N THR A 73 12.95 10.99 -0.23
CA THR A 73 13.99 10.24 0.49
C THR A 73 13.84 8.72 0.46
N ASP A 74 12.63 8.19 0.25
CA ASP A 74 12.39 6.74 0.24
C ASP A 74 12.21 6.19 -1.18
N SER A 75 13.12 5.30 -1.59
CA SER A 75 12.99 4.61 -2.88
C SER A 75 11.81 3.64 -2.90
N SER A 76 11.42 3.08 -1.76
CA SER A 76 10.28 2.17 -1.65
C SER A 76 8.98 2.92 -1.92
N ALA A 77 8.76 4.07 -1.27
CA ALA A 77 7.68 5.01 -1.59
C ALA A 77 7.63 5.36 -3.08
N PHE A 78 8.79 5.59 -3.71
CA PHE A 78 8.84 5.88 -5.14
C PHE A 78 8.40 4.71 -6.03
N PHE A 79 8.81 3.48 -5.73
CA PHE A 79 8.33 2.31 -6.45
C PHE A 79 6.84 2.06 -6.23
N GLN A 80 6.32 2.33 -5.03
CA GLN A 80 4.89 2.27 -4.74
C GLN A 80 4.10 3.32 -5.54
N LEU A 81 4.65 4.52 -5.75
CA LEU A 81 4.05 5.52 -6.64
C LEU A 81 4.04 5.04 -8.10
N CYS A 82 5.10 4.39 -8.57
CA CYS A 82 5.13 3.79 -9.90
C CYS A 82 4.11 2.66 -10.05
N LEU A 83 3.91 1.81 -9.03
CA LEU A 83 2.84 0.82 -9.01
C LEU A 83 1.47 1.49 -9.07
N LEU A 84 1.24 2.57 -8.31
CA LEU A 84 -0.01 3.34 -8.36
C LEU A 84 -0.30 3.84 -9.79
N LYS A 85 0.70 4.45 -10.45
CA LYS A 85 0.52 4.88 -11.85
C LYS A 85 0.27 3.70 -12.78
N TYR A 86 0.99 2.60 -12.59
CA TYR A 86 0.82 1.41 -13.42
C TYR A 86 -0.60 0.84 -13.29
N LEU A 87 -1.15 0.81 -12.07
CA LEU A 87 -2.54 0.40 -11.83
C LEU A 87 -3.52 1.37 -12.50
N GLN A 88 -3.32 2.69 -12.37
CA GLN A 88 -4.15 3.68 -13.05
C GLN A 88 -4.20 3.45 -14.56
N ASP A 89 -3.04 3.22 -15.20
CA ASP A 89 -2.92 3.01 -16.64
C ASP A 89 -3.44 1.64 -17.10
N TYR A 90 -3.40 0.64 -16.21
CA TYR A 90 -3.83 -0.72 -16.51
C TYR A 90 -5.34 -0.92 -16.37
N LEU A 91 -5.98 -0.21 -15.43
CA LEU A 91 -7.41 -0.28 -15.21
C LEU A 91 -8.18 0.37 -16.37
N ILE A 92 -9.29 -0.25 -16.77
CA ILE A 92 -10.09 0.22 -17.91
C ILE A 92 -10.97 1.40 -17.49
N GLY A 93 -10.78 2.53 -18.17
CA GLY A 93 -11.58 3.74 -17.99
C GLY A 93 -10.72 4.92 -17.59
N ASP A 94 -11.37 6.06 -17.37
CA ASP A 94 -10.71 7.19 -16.73
C ASP A 94 -10.75 6.96 -15.22
N ILE A 95 -9.58 6.69 -14.62
CA ILE A 95 -9.47 6.32 -13.21
C ILE A 95 -9.07 7.55 -12.40
N ASP A 96 -9.99 7.95 -11.54
CA ASP A 96 -9.79 9.05 -10.60
C ASP A 96 -8.85 8.61 -9.48
N VAL A 97 -7.68 9.25 -9.41
CA VAL A 97 -6.68 8.96 -8.38
C VAL A 97 -6.65 10.08 -7.36
N SER A 98 -6.82 9.72 -6.08
CA SER A 98 -6.56 10.60 -4.96
C SER A 98 -5.48 10.02 -4.05
N VAL A 99 -4.66 10.88 -3.47
CA VAL A 99 -3.51 10.49 -2.64
C VAL A 99 -3.46 11.33 -1.38
N TYR A 100 -3.01 10.74 -0.28
CA TYR A 100 -2.67 11.49 0.92
C TYR A 100 -1.66 10.75 1.79
N ASP A 101 -0.68 11.51 2.25
CA ASP A 101 0.23 11.12 3.31
C ASP A 101 0.60 12.37 4.13
N PRO A 102 0.52 12.33 5.47
CA PRO A 102 0.99 13.45 6.30
C PRO A 102 2.48 13.79 6.11
N VAL A 103 3.29 12.91 5.51
CA VAL A 103 4.73 13.17 5.27
C VAL A 103 5.03 13.90 3.96
N PHE A 104 4.03 14.17 3.13
CA PHE A 104 4.23 14.93 1.89
C PHE A 104 4.65 16.37 2.20
N ASP A 105 5.68 16.83 1.49
CA ASP A 105 6.06 18.24 1.46
C ASP A 105 5.45 18.98 0.24
N ASP A 106 5.65 20.29 0.16
CA ASP A 106 5.10 21.10 -0.93
C ASP A 106 5.55 20.63 -2.32
N LEU A 107 6.76 20.07 -2.40
CA LEU A 107 7.32 19.56 -3.64
C LEU A 107 6.65 18.26 -4.06
N ASP A 108 6.41 17.35 -3.12
CA ASP A 108 5.64 16.12 -3.32
C ASP A 108 4.23 16.46 -3.82
N VAL A 109 3.54 17.38 -3.14
CA VAL A 109 2.18 17.82 -3.50
C VAL A 109 2.17 18.39 -4.92
N GLN A 110 3.09 19.31 -5.22
CA GLN A 110 3.18 19.92 -6.54
C GLN A 110 3.44 18.88 -7.64
N PHE A 111 4.37 17.95 -7.41
CA PHE A 111 4.66 16.87 -8.36
C PHE A 111 3.44 15.97 -8.60
N LEU A 112 2.73 15.58 -7.54
CA LEU A 112 1.55 14.72 -7.64
C LEU A 112 0.38 15.42 -8.37
N GLN A 113 0.17 16.71 -8.17
CA GLN A 113 -0.91 17.48 -8.79
C GLN A 113 -0.57 17.92 -10.22
N ASP A 114 0.58 18.54 -10.43
CA ASP A 114 0.91 19.20 -11.70
C ASP A 114 1.39 18.20 -12.76
N TYR A 115 2.12 17.16 -12.34
CA TYR A 115 2.70 16.18 -13.26
C TYR A 115 1.87 14.89 -13.37
N LEU A 116 1.39 14.34 -12.26
CA LEU A 116 0.60 13.10 -12.26
C LEU A 116 -0.92 13.34 -12.29
N HIS A 117 -1.36 14.59 -12.10
CA HIS A 117 -2.78 14.97 -12.09
C HIS A 117 -3.61 14.24 -11.03
N TYR A 118 -3.00 13.94 -9.88
CA TYR A 118 -3.67 13.31 -8.74
C TYR A 118 -4.30 14.36 -7.83
N LYS A 119 -5.44 14.01 -7.23
CA LYS A 119 -6.06 14.81 -6.17
C LYS A 119 -5.32 14.56 -4.85
N VAL A 120 -4.58 15.55 -4.34
CA VAL A 120 -3.93 15.44 -3.03
C VAL A 120 -4.87 15.97 -1.96
N GLU A 121 -5.56 15.08 -1.25
CA GLU A 121 -6.65 15.45 -0.35
C GLU A 121 -6.65 14.61 0.93
N LYS A 122 -6.65 15.26 2.09
CA LYS A 122 -6.67 14.57 3.39
C LYS A 122 -7.99 13.83 3.64
N GLU A 123 -9.08 14.55 3.44
CA GLU A 123 -10.42 14.02 3.55
C GLU A 123 -10.81 13.40 2.22
N TYR A 124 -11.46 12.23 2.27
CA TYR A 124 -11.94 11.54 1.08
C TYR A 124 -13.46 11.43 1.15
N SER A 125 -14.13 12.36 0.50
CA SER A 125 -15.58 12.33 0.35
C SER A 125 -15.93 11.66 -0.96
N LEU A 126 -16.62 10.52 -0.87
CA LEU A 126 -17.14 9.83 -2.03
C LEU A 126 -18.62 9.52 -1.79
N ASP A 127 -19.41 9.53 -2.86
CA ASP A 127 -20.77 9.01 -2.78
C ASP A 127 -20.75 7.57 -2.29
N ASN A 128 -21.58 7.24 -1.30
CA ASN A 128 -21.62 5.91 -0.68
C ASN A 128 -21.78 4.77 -1.70
N HIS A 129 -22.41 5.04 -2.85
CA HIS A 129 -22.62 4.07 -3.93
C HIS A 129 -21.35 3.73 -4.71
N LEU A 130 -20.31 4.57 -4.62
CA LEU A 130 -19.06 4.41 -5.37
C LEU A 130 -17.97 3.74 -4.54
N VAL A 131 -18.14 3.58 -3.22
CA VAL A 131 -17.12 2.99 -2.32
C VAL A 131 -16.71 1.59 -2.79
N ASP A 132 -17.65 0.82 -3.33
CA ASP A 132 -17.40 -0.52 -3.86
C ASP A 132 -16.54 -0.52 -5.13
N GLN A 133 -16.44 0.62 -5.81
CA GLN A 133 -15.67 0.83 -7.04
C GLN A 133 -14.29 1.48 -6.77
N VAL A 134 -13.92 1.65 -5.49
CA VAL A 134 -12.64 2.20 -5.09
C VAL A 134 -11.67 1.07 -4.75
N LEU A 135 -10.44 1.19 -5.26
CA LEU A 135 -9.29 0.46 -4.75
C LEU A 135 -8.59 1.31 -3.68
N PHE A 136 -8.60 0.85 -2.43
CA PHE A 136 -7.83 1.47 -1.35
C PHE A 136 -6.40 0.92 -1.38
N PHE A 137 -5.47 1.72 -1.89
CA PHE A 137 -4.06 1.38 -1.99
C PHE A 137 -3.28 1.96 -0.81
N MET A 138 -2.81 1.11 0.10
CA MET A 138 -2.26 1.50 1.40
C MET A 138 -0.92 0.82 1.70
N PRO A 139 0.13 1.08 0.90
CA PRO A 139 1.37 0.28 0.93
C PRO A 139 2.21 0.44 2.20
N HIS A 140 2.16 1.58 2.89
CA HIS A 140 2.89 1.79 4.15
C HIS A 140 1.95 2.08 5.34
N ALA A 141 0.66 1.78 5.19
CA ALA A 141 -0.29 2.03 6.27
C ALA A 141 -0.01 1.11 7.46
N LEU A 142 -0.06 1.71 8.65
CA LEU A 142 -0.09 0.95 9.89
C LEU A 142 -1.41 0.19 10.00
N TYR A 143 -1.41 -0.92 10.73
CA TYR A 143 -2.61 -1.74 10.92
C TYR A 143 -3.75 -1.00 11.62
N SER A 144 -3.44 -0.01 12.46
CA SER A 144 -4.44 0.90 13.02
C SER A 144 -5.13 1.73 11.93
N THR A 145 -4.37 2.24 10.97
CA THR A 145 -4.92 2.99 9.83
C THR A 145 -5.79 2.11 8.95
N ILE A 146 -5.34 0.88 8.66
CA ILE A 146 -6.15 -0.09 7.90
C ILE A 146 -7.43 -0.42 8.67
N GLU A 147 -7.35 -0.65 9.98
CA GLU A 147 -8.50 -0.91 10.84
C GLU A 147 -9.52 0.23 10.82
N ASP A 148 -9.06 1.48 10.93
CA ASP A 148 -9.91 2.67 10.91
C ASP A 148 -10.63 2.79 9.56
N ILE A 149 -9.91 2.61 8.44
CA ILE A 149 -10.50 2.62 7.09
C ILE A 149 -11.52 1.49 6.93
N VAL A 150 -11.21 0.27 7.37
CA VAL A 150 -12.13 -0.87 7.29
C VAL A 150 -13.39 -0.64 8.15
N ARG A 151 -13.24 -0.03 9.32
CA ARG A 151 -14.35 0.29 10.23
C ARG A 151 -15.26 1.39 9.68
N GLU A 152 -14.67 2.48 9.18
CA GLU A 152 -15.38 3.72 8.87
C GLU A 152 -15.88 3.76 7.43
N VAL A 153 -15.00 3.42 6.49
CA VAL A 153 -15.30 3.50 5.05
C VAL A 153 -15.93 2.21 4.53
N LYS A 154 -15.61 1.08 5.16
CA LYS A 154 -16.09 -0.25 4.76
C LYS A 154 -15.75 -0.59 3.29
N PRO A 155 -14.48 -0.44 2.88
CA PRO A 155 -14.06 -0.70 1.52
C PRO A 155 -14.20 -2.17 1.16
N LEU A 156 -14.27 -2.41 -0.14
CA LEU A 156 -14.44 -3.73 -0.73
C LEU A 156 -13.15 -4.27 -1.35
N ASN A 157 -12.28 -3.39 -1.84
CA ASN A 157 -11.03 -3.72 -2.52
C ASN A 157 -9.87 -2.98 -1.82
N LEU A 158 -8.89 -3.74 -1.34
CA LEU A 158 -7.75 -3.26 -0.59
C LEU A 158 -6.48 -3.80 -1.25
N LEU A 159 -5.48 -2.94 -1.45
CA LEU A 159 -4.13 -3.34 -1.81
C LEU A 159 -3.18 -2.74 -0.77
N THR A 160 -2.72 -3.56 0.16
CA THR A 160 -2.12 -3.10 1.43
C THR A 160 -1.07 -4.08 1.92
N ASN A 161 -0.40 -3.80 3.03
CA ASN A 161 0.42 -4.78 3.73
C ASN A 161 -0.39 -6.00 4.19
N ASN A 162 0.26 -7.16 4.24
CA ASN A 162 -0.38 -8.42 4.58
C ASN A 162 -0.82 -8.45 6.05
N VAL A 163 -2.12 -8.25 6.26
CA VAL A 163 -2.76 -8.31 7.57
C VAL A 163 -2.54 -9.64 8.31
N VAL A 164 -2.28 -10.74 7.59
CA VAL A 164 -1.96 -12.03 8.21
C VAL A 164 -0.56 -12.01 8.85
N LYS A 165 0.45 -11.38 8.24
CA LYS A 165 1.80 -11.37 8.82
C LYS A 165 1.84 -10.67 10.18
N TYR A 166 1.05 -9.62 10.36
CA TYR A 166 0.94 -8.92 11.64
C TYR A 166 0.33 -9.77 12.74
N SER A 167 -0.61 -10.63 12.38
CA SER A 167 -1.29 -11.47 13.35
C SER A 167 -0.32 -12.38 14.12
N TYR A 168 0.86 -12.70 13.56
CA TYR A 168 1.88 -13.49 14.23
C TYR A 168 2.64 -12.77 15.35
N ASN A 169 2.62 -11.43 15.40
CA ASN A 169 3.39 -10.67 16.39
C ASN A 169 2.68 -10.56 17.76
N HIS A 170 1.39 -10.85 17.80
CA HIS A 170 0.54 -10.71 18.98
C HIS A 170 -0.35 -11.95 19.12
N SER A 171 -0.86 -12.21 20.31
CA SER A 171 -1.88 -13.25 20.47
C SER A 171 -3.15 -12.87 19.70
N ASP A 172 -3.88 -13.84 19.15
CA ASP A 172 -5.15 -13.62 18.46
C ASP A 172 -6.15 -12.80 19.32
N ALA A 173 -6.18 -13.05 20.63
CA ALA A 173 -7.02 -12.31 21.57
C ALA A 173 -6.63 -10.82 21.68
N GLU A 174 -5.33 -10.52 21.63
CA GLU A 174 -4.84 -9.14 21.67
C GLU A 174 -5.13 -8.41 20.35
N ASN A 175 -4.92 -9.08 19.21
CA ASN A 175 -5.25 -8.57 17.89
C ASN A 175 -6.75 -8.26 17.77
N LEU A 176 -7.60 -9.20 18.16
CA LEU A 176 -9.05 -9.03 18.13
C LEU A 176 -9.51 -7.85 18.99
N ARG A 177 -8.83 -7.56 20.11
CA ARG A 177 -9.13 -6.41 20.96
C ARG A 177 -8.69 -5.07 20.33
N LYS A 178 -7.52 -5.03 19.69
CA LYS A 178 -6.92 -3.78 19.17
C LYS A 178 -7.38 -3.42 17.76
N ILE A 179 -7.44 -4.41 16.89
CA ILE A 179 -7.70 -4.28 15.46
C ILE A 179 -8.71 -5.35 15.00
N PRO A 180 -9.95 -5.30 15.53
CA PRO A 180 -10.93 -6.39 15.39
C PRO A 180 -11.25 -6.74 13.93
N ASN A 181 -11.33 -5.77 13.01
CA ASN A 181 -11.62 -6.06 11.61
C ASN A 181 -10.41 -6.71 10.93
N CYS A 182 -9.20 -6.17 11.10
CA CYS A 182 -7.98 -6.77 10.55
C CYS A 182 -7.75 -8.19 11.09
N ALA A 183 -7.98 -8.42 12.38
CA ALA A 183 -7.91 -9.75 12.99
C ALA A 183 -8.93 -10.72 12.38
N THR A 184 -10.15 -10.25 12.15
CA THR A 184 -11.21 -11.04 11.49
C THR A 184 -10.84 -11.38 10.04
N ILE A 185 -10.29 -10.43 9.29
CA ILE A 185 -9.81 -10.65 7.92
C ILE A 185 -8.70 -11.72 7.93
N ALA A 186 -7.71 -11.60 8.81
CA ALA A 186 -6.64 -12.59 8.93
C ALA A 186 -7.17 -13.99 9.28
N HIS A 187 -8.13 -14.07 10.21
CA HIS A 187 -8.80 -15.31 10.58
C HIS A 187 -9.54 -15.95 9.39
N LEU A 188 -10.29 -15.18 8.61
CA LEU A 188 -11.00 -15.68 7.44
C LEU A 188 -10.03 -16.14 6.34
N VAL A 189 -8.94 -15.40 6.10
CA VAL A 189 -7.92 -15.80 5.11
C VAL A 189 -7.27 -17.14 5.50
N THR A 190 -6.88 -17.31 6.76
CA THR A 190 -6.24 -18.55 7.22
C THR A 190 -7.19 -19.75 7.25
N THR A 191 -8.47 -19.52 7.58
CA THR A 191 -9.49 -20.58 7.62
C THR A 191 -9.88 -21.04 6.22
N ASP A 192 -10.10 -20.11 5.28
CA ASP A 192 -10.54 -20.41 3.91
C ASP A 192 -9.43 -21.04 3.06
N GLN A 193 -8.17 -20.67 3.29
CA GLN A 193 -7.01 -21.26 2.61
C GLN A 193 -6.62 -22.64 3.18
N GLY A 194 -7.38 -23.21 4.12
CA GLY A 194 -7.07 -24.49 4.74
C GLY A 194 -5.76 -24.48 5.54
N PHE A 195 -5.30 -23.30 5.98
CA PHE A 195 -4.09 -23.13 6.77
C PHE A 195 -4.37 -23.63 8.19
N LYS A 196 -4.37 -24.96 8.37
CA LYS A 196 -4.10 -25.54 9.68
C LYS A 196 -2.71 -25.03 10.06
N ALA A 197 -2.62 -24.19 11.09
CA ALA A 197 -1.37 -23.91 11.75
C ALA A 197 -0.74 -25.27 12.10
N SER A 198 0.18 -25.74 11.26
CA SER A 198 1.04 -26.85 11.58
C SER A 198 1.91 -26.35 12.72
N VAL A 199 1.56 -26.77 13.93
CA VAL A 199 2.53 -26.86 15.02
C VAL A 199 3.76 -27.56 14.42
N GLY A 200 4.88 -26.84 14.43
CA GLY A 200 6.06 -27.03 13.58
C GLY A 200 6.40 -28.44 13.13
N ASP A 201 6.54 -28.59 11.82
CA ASP A 201 7.42 -29.60 11.23
C ASP A 201 8.43 -28.87 10.34
N SER A 202 9.46 -28.32 10.99
CA SER A 202 10.59 -27.73 10.30
C SER A 202 11.53 -28.86 9.87
N ASP A 203 11.49 -29.20 8.57
CA ASP A 203 12.44 -30.08 7.90
C ASP A 203 13.77 -29.35 7.68
N GLY A 204 14.48 -29.11 8.79
CA GLY A 204 15.77 -28.45 8.82
C GLY A 204 16.77 -29.29 9.60
N GLY A 205 17.28 -30.36 8.99
CA GLY A 205 18.64 -30.90 9.15
C GLY A 205 19.23 -31.19 10.54
N PHE A 206 18.53 -30.96 11.64
CA PHE A 206 18.98 -31.25 13.00
C PHE A 206 18.44 -32.60 13.44
N LYS A 207 19.29 -33.62 13.45
CA LYS A 207 18.98 -34.90 14.11
C LYS A 207 18.90 -34.68 15.62
N VAL A 208 17.69 -34.51 16.13
CA VAL A 208 17.41 -34.55 17.57
C VAL A 208 17.80 -35.93 18.10
N VAL A 209 18.81 -35.97 18.97
CA VAL A 209 19.27 -37.19 19.63
C VAL A 209 18.16 -37.67 20.56
N THR A 210 17.51 -38.77 20.19
CA THR A 210 16.49 -39.43 21.01
C THR A 210 17.10 -39.95 22.31
N ARG A 211 16.87 -39.26 23.43
CA ARG A 211 17.11 -39.85 24.76
C ARG A 211 16.01 -40.89 25.05
N ARG A 212 16.46 -42.08 25.48
CA ARG A 212 15.65 -43.27 25.82
C ARG A 212 14.51 -42.94 26.80
N LYS A 213 13.38 -43.63 26.62
CA LYS A 213 12.17 -43.58 27.47
C LYS A 213 12.48 -43.86 28.95
N PRO A 214 11.88 -43.09 29.86
CA PRO A 214 11.24 -43.73 31.01
C PRO A 214 9.87 -43.12 31.36
N GLY A 215 8.90 -44.00 31.60
CA GLY A 215 7.75 -43.75 32.47
C GLY A 215 6.53 -43.06 31.83
N LYS A 216 5.37 -43.71 31.98
CA LYS A 216 4.05 -43.09 31.84
C LYS A 216 3.99 -41.82 32.70
N ARG A 217 4.18 -40.64 32.09
CA ARG A 217 3.78 -39.36 32.67
C ARG A 217 2.36 -39.05 32.21
N MET A 218 1.47 -38.92 33.20
CA MET A 218 0.08 -38.55 33.03
C MET A 218 -0.03 -37.17 32.35
N SER A 219 -1.03 -37.08 31.46
CA SER A 219 -1.51 -35.94 30.68
C SER A 219 -0.79 -34.60 30.90
N SER A 220 0.11 -34.23 29.99
CA SER A 220 0.28 -32.79 29.73
C SER A 220 -1.05 -32.32 29.17
N LYS A 221 -1.74 -31.43 29.88
CA LYS A 221 -2.88 -30.71 29.34
C LYS A 221 -2.42 -30.09 28.03
N ALA A 222 -2.81 -30.67 26.91
CA ALA A 222 -2.59 -30.07 25.61
C ALA A 222 -3.19 -28.68 25.69
N PHE A 223 -2.41 -27.66 25.34
CA PHE A 223 -2.92 -26.30 25.29
C PHE A 223 -4.07 -26.28 24.27
N ILE A 224 -5.29 -26.11 24.76
CA ILE A 224 -6.45 -25.87 23.92
C ILE A 224 -6.52 -24.35 23.79
N PRO A 225 -6.19 -23.77 22.62
CA PRO A 225 -6.35 -22.35 22.42
C PRO A 225 -7.82 -21.96 22.68
N PRO A 226 -8.07 -20.82 23.35
CA PRO A 226 -9.42 -20.38 23.61
C PRO A 226 -10.17 -20.16 22.29
N THR A 227 -11.41 -20.63 22.21
CA THR A 227 -12.29 -20.30 21.08
C THR A 227 -12.60 -18.81 21.15
N LEU A 228 -12.05 -18.05 20.21
CA LEU A 228 -12.31 -16.61 20.09
C LEU A 228 -13.56 -16.38 19.24
N ASP A 229 -14.43 -15.48 19.70
CA ASP A 229 -15.59 -15.01 18.93
C ASP A 229 -15.20 -13.76 18.14
N TYR A 230 -15.07 -13.91 16.82
CA TYR A 230 -14.74 -12.80 15.90
C TYR A 230 -15.95 -11.90 15.58
N HIS A 231 -17.13 -12.24 16.11
CA HIS A 231 -18.41 -11.55 15.90
C HIS A 231 -18.74 -11.37 14.41
N LEU A 232 -18.60 -12.44 13.62
CA LEU A 232 -18.77 -12.43 12.17
C LEU A 232 -20.15 -11.90 11.74
N GLU A 233 -21.17 -12.07 12.56
CA GLU A 233 -22.54 -11.58 12.31
C GLU A 233 -22.66 -10.05 12.36
N SER A 234 -21.76 -9.37 13.06
CA SER A 234 -21.76 -7.90 13.18
C SER A 234 -20.95 -7.19 12.10
N ARG A 235 -20.21 -7.94 11.27
CA ARG A 235 -19.34 -7.39 10.23
C ARG A 235 -20.11 -7.10 8.95
N TYR A 236 -19.68 -6.07 8.22
CA TYR A 236 -20.26 -5.74 6.91
C TYR A 236 -19.85 -6.71 5.79
N PHE A 237 -18.86 -7.58 6.06
CA PHE A 237 -18.37 -8.61 5.16
C PHE A 237 -18.51 -9.99 5.79
N SER A 238 -18.68 -11.02 4.96
CA SER A 238 -18.85 -12.43 5.39
C SER A 238 -17.73 -13.35 4.92
N SER A 239 -17.01 -12.99 3.85
CA SER A 239 -15.88 -13.77 3.34
C SER A 239 -14.80 -12.85 2.73
N VAL A 240 -13.62 -13.43 2.53
CA VAL A 240 -12.43 -12.70 2.08
C VAL A 240 -11.71 -13.50 1.01
N TYR A 241 -11.35 -12.85 -0.10
CA TYR A 241 -10.30 -13.32 -0.99
C TYR A 241 -9.01 -12.56 -0.68
N SER A 242 -7.88 -13.26 -0.62
CA SER A 242 -6.57 -12.64 -0.40
C SER A 242 -5.51 -13.26 -1.28
N LYS A 243 -4.71 -12.40 -1.91
CA LYS A 243 -3.52 -12.77 -2.68
C LYS A 243 -2.32 -11.98 -2.18
N VAL A 244 -1.38 -12.69 -1.56
CA VAL A 244 -0.07 -12.15 -1.19
C VAL A 244 0.85 -12.20 -2.41
N PHE A 245 1.57 -11.11 -2.66
CA PHE A 245 2.55 -11.03 -3.73
C PHE A 245 3.93 -11.29 -3.17
N SER A 246 4.52 -12.43 -3.54
CA SER A 246 5.92 -12.73 -3.20
C SER A 246 6.82 -12.07 -4.22
N ASP A 247 7.61 -11.11 -3.76
CA ASP A 247 8.63 -10.45 -4.56
C ASP A 247 9.74 -11.46 -4.96
N PRO A 248 10.10 -11.57 -6.25
CA PRO A 248 11.31 -12.29 -6.64
C PRO A 248 12.53 -11.67 -5.94
N SER A 249 13.36 -12.49 -5.30
CA SER A 249 14.43 -12.08 -4.37
C SER A 249 15.66 -11.39 -5.00
N SER A 250 15.51 -10.71 -6.14
CA SER A 250 16.62 -10.08 -6.87
C SER A 250 16.25 -8.77 -7.59
N ASN A 251 15.29 -8.00 -7.08
CA ASN A 251 14.74 -6.87 -7.81
C ASN A 251 15.22 -5.50 -7.30
N ILE A 252 15.26 -4.52 -8.19
CA ILE A 252 15.78 -3.16 -7.92
C ILE A 252 14.94 -2.36 -6.91
N TRP A 253 13.72 -2.82 -6.62
CA TRP A 253 12.81 -2.23 -5.64
C TRP A 253 12.98 -2.83 -4.24
N ASN A 254 13.96 -3.71 -4.03
CA ASN A 254 14.36 -4.25 -2.74
C ASN A 254 13.15 -4.79 -1.95
N ASN A 255 12.79 -4.17 -0.82
CA ASN A 255 11.70 -4.62 0.04
C ASN A 255 10.38 -3.88 -0.19
N ALA A 256 10.29 -3.02 -1.22
CA ALA A 256 9.14 -2.14 -1.43
C ALA A 256 7.81 -2.91 -1.43
N PHE A 257 7.77 -4.12 -2.01
CA PHE A 257 6.57 -4.94 -2.12
C PHE A 257 6.62 -6.24 -1.30
N SER A 258 7.58 -6.36 -0.37
CA SER A 258 7.84 -7.59 0.40
C SER A 258 6.64 -8.08 1.23
N ASP A 259 5.69 -7.19 1.51
CA ASP A 259 4.49 -7.49 2.27
C ASP A 259 3.18 -7.13 1.56
N LEU A 260 3.22 -6.86 0.25
CA LEU A 260 2.02 -6.44 -0.46
C LEU A 260 1.01 -7.58 -0.62
N ALA A 261 -0.25 -7.29 -0.33
CA ALA A 261 -1.36 -8.21 -0.52
C ALA A 261 -2.59 -7.48 -1.07
N PHE A 262 -3.26 -8.13 -2.02
CA PHE A 262 -4.60 -7.74 -2.45
C PHE A 262 -5.63 -8.48 -1.60
N ILE A 263 -6.61 -7.75 -1.07
CA ILE A 263 -7.68 -8.27 -0.23
C ILE A 263 -9.02 -7.77 -0.79
N ARG A 264 -9.93 -8.70 -1.08
CA ARG A 264 -11.31 -8.45 -1.51
C ARG A 264 -12.27 -8.94 -0.44
N LEU A 265 -13.11 -8.04 0.07
CA LEU A 265 -14.10 -8.32 1.12
C LEU A 265 -15.50 -8.50 0.52
N PHE A 266 -16.14 -9.66 0.69
CA PHE A 266 -17.48 -9.88 0.14
C PHE A 266 -18.54 -9.44 1.13
N LYS A 267 -19.44 -8.54 0.69
CA LYS A 267 -20.56 -8.04 1.51
C LYS A 267 -21.44 -9.20 1.95
N ARG A 268 -21.90 -9.12 3.20
CA ARG A 268 -22.97 -9.99 3.69
C ARG A 268 -24.27 -9.61 2.98
N GLN A 269 -24.94 -10.60 2.37
CA GLN A 269 -26.24 -10.44 1.72
C GLN A 269 -27.37 -10.24 2.74
#